data_AF-A0A3N5LFB2-F1
#
_entry.id   AF-A0A3N5LFB2-F1
#
_cell.length_a   1.000
_cell.length_b   1.000
_cell.length_c   1.000
_cell.angle_alpha   90.00
_cell.angle_beta   90.00
_cell.angle_gamma   90.00
#
_symmetry.space_group_name_H-M   'P 1'
#
loop_
_entity.id
_entity.type
_entity.pdbx_description
1 polymer ?
#
loop_
_entity_poly.entity_id
_entity_poly.type
_entity_poly.pdbx_seq_one_letter_code
_entity_poly.pdbx_strand_id
1 'polypeptide(L)'
;MTSFNDTVANAIIGIDTLWGGDVLNPSGMGRFIADSWFSDQPLPLAYTHPTAAAVRETGGVSAKQPDRNAIERYLEAVRLADVLTDFKKLADGQPGKRGVYLSGVAECLNVMWDLALEQIGRGPAVPYERCFLASTGLVPTPSEPGTKRELLTHQLREAGYSISSPDELLAAVDQWRAARLVPSASIPALAAAFIAQFDALTASHVMSALPADLARVPRANIRFLPIKDAWFSGSMNYVGRARTAEGKPEFEATYEINASLQISVPEFQQLISHEVEPGHVTTFAFLQALYEEDRIGFEGTIQTMNTRGATLAEGIANNAVLMAYGVHDVAELPDRDLQIGVLLALLQDDAKNQSSFLTWSEGWPQDRVAALLRNEFLVSTERADKLSGAWGRHPLLGRMCLPAYRAGTELVADVRRKHPAKDVLPALYGCNGLEDVVTIRQEFA
;
A
#
# COMPACT_ATOMS: atom_id res chain seq x y z
N MET A 1 5.91 -29.75 17.61
CA MET A 1 6.56 -28.59 16.96
C MET A 1 5.48 -27.92 16.12
N THR A 2 5.25 -26.62 16.30
CA THR A 2 4.41 -25.84 15.38
C THR A 2 5.04 -25.85 13.99
N SER A 3 4.23 -25.90 12.94
CA SER A 3 4.77 -25.87 11.58
C SER A 3 5.32 -24.47 11.24
N PHE A 4 6.17 -24.36 10.22
CA PHE A 4 6.66 -23.06 9.74
C PHE A 4 5.49 -22.12 9.40
N ASN A 5 4.48 -22.62 8.67
CA ASN A 5 3.30 -21.86 8.28
C ASN A 5 2.52 -21.38 9.51
N ASP A 6 2.36 -22.23 10.53
CA ASP A 6 1.68 -21.83 11.78
C ASP A 6 2.41 -20.68 12.46
N THR A 7 3.75 -20.73 12.55
CA THR A 7 4.53 -19.66 13.18
C THR A 7 4.43 -18.35 12.40
N VAL A 8 4.54 -18.39 11.07
CA VAL A 8 4.37 -17.21 10.19
C VAL A 8 2.97 -16.62 10.36
N ALA A 9 1.93 -17.47 10.29
CA ALA A 9 0.54 -17.05 10.44
C ALA A 9 0.28 -16.42 11.81
N ASN A 10 0.72 -17.06 12.90
CA ASN A 10 0.54 -16.52 14.24
C ASN A 10 1.32 -15.22 14.45
N ALA A 11 2.48 -15.03 13.82
CA ALA A 11 3.24 -13.79 13.91
C ALA A 11 2.52 -12.63 13.22
N ILE A 12 2.16 -12.80 11.94
CA ILE A 12 1.52 -11.74 11.14
C ILE A 12 0.13 -11.43 11.67
N ILE A 13 -0.74 -12.43 11.76
CA ILE A 13 -2.12 -12.24 12.25
C ILE A 13 -2.15 -11.85 13.72
N GLY A 14 -1.13 -12.27 14.48
CA GLY A 14 -1.02 -11.90 15.87
C GLY A 14 -0.80 -10.42 16.08
N ILE A 15 0.07 -9.82 15.26
CA ILE A 15 0.30 -8.39 15.24
C ILE A 15 -0.89 -7.64 14.65
N ASP A 16 -1.47 -8.12 13.55
CA ASP A 16 -2.68 -7.55 12.97
C ASP A 16 -3.81 -7.43 14.00
N THR A 17 -4.14 -8.53 14.68
CA THR A 17 -5.15 -8.58 15.74
C THR A 17 -4.80 -7.63 16.89
N LEU A 18 -3.53 -7.55 17.32
CA LEU A 18 -3.11 -6.63 18.39
C LEU A 18 -3.42 -5.16 18.05
N TRP A 19 -3.28 -4.80 16.78
CA TRP A 19 -3.61 -3.47 16.26
C TRP A 19 -5.11 -3.29 15.91
N GLY A 20 -5.94 -4.30 16.20
CA GLY A 20 -7.38 -4.29 15.95
C GLY A 20 -7.80 -4.77 14.57
N GLY A 21 -6.86 -5.28 13.77
CA GLY A 21 -7.11 -5.80 12.43
C GLY A 21 -7.88 -7.13 12.43
N ASP A 22 -8.72 -7.27 11.42
CA ASP A 22 -9.54 -8.43 11.12
C ASP A 22 -9.31 -8.86 9.67
N VAL A 23 -8.38 -9.79 9.46
CA VAL A 23 -8.00 -10.28 8.11
C VAL A 23 -9.17 -10.88 7.31
N LEU A 24 -10.23 -11.36 7.97
CA LEU A 24 -11.42 -11.87 7.28
C LEU A 24 -12.55 -10.85 7.14
N ASN A 25 -12.33 -9.60 7.58
CA ASN A 25 -13.35 -8.58 7.42
C ASN A 25 -13.69 -8.41 5.94
N PRO A 26 -14.98 -8.39 5.57
CA PRO A 26 -15.38 -8.15 4.19
C PRO A 26 -15.15 -6.70 3.74
N SER A 27 -14.89 -5.78 4.68
CA SER A 27 -14.62 -4.37 4.45
C SER A 27 -13.20 -3.99 4.86
N GLY A 28 -12.62 -3.05 4.13
CA GLY A 28 -11.33 -2.45 4.48
C GLY A 28 -11.38 -1.65 5.76
N MET A 29 -12.57 -1.33 6.29
CA MET A 29 -12.72 -0.72 7.62
C MET A 29 -12.22 -1.61 8.76
N GLY A 30 -12.22 -2.93 8.58
CA GLY A 30 -11.77 -3.89 9.60
C GLY A 30 -10.36 -4.43 9.35
N ARG A 31 -9.80 -4.27 8.15
CA ARG A 31 -8.43 -4.72 7.83
C ARG A 31 -7.42 -3.66 8.21
N PHE A 32 -6.21 -4.08 8.60
CA PHE A 32 -5.21 -3.10 9.03
C PHE A 32 -3.75 -3.43 8.70
N ILE A 33 -3.24 -4.59 9.10
CA ILE A 33 -1.87 -5.03 8.80
C ILE A 33 -1.91 -6.22 7.85
N ALA A 34 -2.68 -7.25 8.16
CA ALA A 34 -2.89 -8.36 7.25
C ALA A 34 -3.99 -7.99 6.25
N ASP A 35 -3.60 -7.76 5.00
CA ASP A 35 -4.48 -7.26 3.96
C ASP A 35 -5.18 -8.40 3.20
N SER A 36 -4.62 -9.62 3.25
CA SER A 36 -5.24 -10.79 2.65
C SER A 36 -4.98 -12.08 3.43
N TRP A 37 -5.85 -13.07 3.21
CA TRP A 37 -5.65 -14.48 3.57
C TRP A 37 -6.38 -15.32 2.51
N PHE A 38 -5.67 -15.66 1.44
CA PHE A 38 -6.26 -16.43 0.34
C PHE A 38 -5.91 -17.93 0.37
N SER A 39 -5.09 -18.37 1.33
CA SER A 39 -4.81 -19.79 1.52
C SER A 39 -6.00 -20.55 2.12
N ASP A 40 -6.03 -21.85 1.84
CA ASP A 40 -6.98 -22.80 2.43
C ASP A 40 -6.48 -23.37 3.78
N GLN A 41 -5.34 -22.87 4.28
CA GLN A 41 -4.85 -23.21 5.61
C GLN A 41 -5.83 -22.69 6.68
N PRO A 42 -5.98 -23.41 7.82
CA PRO A 42 -6.78 -22.91 8.93
C PRO A 42 -6.18 -21.62 9.49
N LEU A 43 -7.06 -20.72 9.93
CA LEU A 43 -6.62 -19.51 10.63
C LEU A 43 -5.87 -19.86 11.92
N PRO A 44 -4.85 -19.08 12.28
CA PRO A 44 -3.99 -19.36 13.42
C PRO A 44 -4.73 -19.18 14.76
N LEU A 45 -4.12 -19.69 15.84
CA LEU A 45 -4.59 -19.45 17.22
C LEU A 45 -4.71 -17.95 17.51
N ALA A 46 -3.75 -17.16 17.01
CA ALA A 46 -3.75 -15.70 17.09
C ALA A 46 -5.03 -15.04 16.56
N TYR A 47 -5.76 -15.69 15.66
CA TYR A 47 -7.05 -15.22 15.16
C TYR A 47 -8.24 -15.86 15.87
N THR A 48 -8.18 -17.17 16.07
CA THR A 48 -9.32 -18.02 16.44
C THR A 48 -9.58 -18.08 17.95
N HIS A 49 -8.59 -17.73 18.78
CA HIS A 49 -8.75 -17.75 20.23
C HIS A 49 -9.81 -16.72 20.68
N PRO A 50 -10.66 -17.02 21.68
CA PRO A 50 -11.72 -16.09 22.12
C PRO A 50 -11.23 -14.70 22.55
N THR A 51 -10.01 -14.61 23.09
CA THR A 51 -9.41 -13.30 23.47
C THR A 51 -9.05 -12.46 22.25
N ALA A 52 -8.75 -13.07 21.10
CA ALA A 52 -8.43 -12.36 19.87
C ALA A 52 -9.64 -11.59 19.33
N ALA A 53 -10.84 -12.21 19.37
CA ALA A 53 -12.09 -11.57 18.97
C ALA A 53 -12.35 -10.28 19.79
N ALA A 54 -12.18 -10.34 21.11
CA ALA A 54 -12.35 -9.18 21.99
C ALA A 54 -11.39 -8.02 21.64
N VAL A 55 -10.14 -8.32 21.26
CA VAL A 55 -9.18 -7.28 20.83
C VAL A 55 -9.63 -6.65 19.51
N ARG A 56 -10.09 -7.44 18.53
CA ARG A 56 -10.60 -6.92 17.25
C ARG A 56 -11.85 -6.06 17.44
N GLU A 57 -12.82 -6.54 18.22
CA GLU A 57 -14.06 -5.81 18.52
C GLU A 57 -13.82 -4.46 19.23
N THR A 58 -12.75 -4.37 20.03
CA THR A 58 -12.39 -3.15 20.76
C THR A 58 -11.42 -2.25 19.99
N GLY A 59 -10.97 -2.65 18.80
CA GLY A 59 -10.05 -1.89 17.94
C GLY A 59 -8.58 -1.95 18.36
N GLY A 60 -8.21 -2.91 19.23
CA GLY A 60 -6.84 -3.16 19.67
C GLY A 60 -6.12 -1.92 20.22
N VAL A 61 -4.81 -1.85 20.01
CA VAL A 61 -4.00 -0.69 20.44
C VAL A 61 -4.27 0.58 19.62
N SER A 62 -4.97 0.49 18.48
CA SER A 62 -5.34 1.62 17.64
C SER A 62 -6.57 2.38 18.16
N ALA A 63 -7.33 1.78 19.09
CA ALA A 63 -8.51 2.39 19.64
C ALA A 63 -8.19 3.70 20.37
N LYS A 64 -9.12 4.67 20.34
CA LYS A 64 -8.98 5.93 21.11
C LYS A 64 -8.76 5.69 22.61
N GLN A 65 -9.33 4.60 23.13
CA GLN A 65 -9.13 4.11 24.49
C GLN A 65 -8.97 2.59 24.42
N PRO A 66 -7.72 2.08 24.31
CA PRO A 66 -7.47 0.64 24.21
C PRO A 66 -7.97 -0.13 25.45
N ASP A 67 -8.69 -1.25 25.23
CA ASP A 67 -9.06 -2.17 26.31
C ASP A 67 -7.83 -2.98 26.75
N ARG A 68 -7.13 -2.45 27.75
CA ARG A 68 -5.90 -3.03 28.30
C ARG A 68 -6.11 -4.46 28.82
N ASN A 69 -7.26 -4.77 29.41
CA ASN A 69 -7.54 -6.10 29.96
C ASN A 69 -7.78 -7.13 28.85
N ALA A 70 -8.47 -6.74 27.77
CA ALA A 70 -8.62 -7.60 26.59
C ALA A 70 -7.26 -7.88 25.94
N ILE A 71 -6.44 -6.84 25.77
CA ILE A 71 -5.09 -6.94 25.21
C ILE A 71 -4.20 -7.85 26.07
N GLU A 72 -4.18 -7.68 27.40
CA GLU A 72 -3.35 -8.50 28.30
C GLU A 72 -3.72 -9.99 28.22
N ARG A 73 -5.01 -10.32 28.30
CA ARG A 73 -5.48 -11.70 28.15
C ARG A 73 -5.14 -12.29 26.78
N TYR A 74 -5.15 -11.48 25.74
CA TYR A 74 -4.74 -11.90 24.41
C TYR A 74 -3.24 -12.21 24.33
N LEU A 75 -2.40 -11.32 24.86
CA LEU A 75 -0.95 -11.49 24.90
C LEU A 75 -0.54 -12.73 25.71
N GLU A 76 -1.21 -12.99 26.83
CA GLU A 76 -1.01 -14.19 27.65
C GLU A 76 -1.40 -15.48 26.90
N ALA A 77 -2.56 -15.47 26.23
CA ALA A 77 -3.09 -16.65 25.55
C ALA A 77 -2.28 -17.05 24.31
N VAL A 78 -1.88 -16.07 23.50
CA VAL A 78 -1.22 -16.31 22.19
C VAL A 78 0.30 -16.33 22.32
N ARG A 79 0.85 -15.78 23.42
CA ARG A 79 2.29 -15.69 23.67
C ARG A 79 3.03 -15.01 22.51
N LEU A 80 2.48 -13.90 22.02
CA LEU A 80 2.91 -13.26 20.77
C LEU A 80 4.41 -12.90 20.74
N ALA A 81 5.00 -12.50 21.86
CA ALA A 81 6.44 -12.21 21.94
C ALA A 81 7.32 -13.45 21.64
N ASP A 82 6.92 -14.62 22.12
CA ASP A 82 7.62 -15.88 21.85
C ASP A 82 7.45 -16.28 20.38
N VAL A 83 6.23 -16.12 19.84
CA VAL A 83 5.92 -16.38 18.43
C VAL A 83 6.77 -15.51 17.50
N LEU A 84 6.91 -14.21 17.79
CA LEU A 84 7.75 -13.29 17.01
C LEU A 84 9.24 -13.68 17.07
N THR A 85 9.70 -14.08 18.25
CA THR A 85 11.08 -14.56 18.45
C THR A 85 11.34 -15.82 17.63
N ASP A 86 10.41 -16.76 17.65
CA ASP A 86 10.51 -18.01 16.90
C ASP A 86 10.40 -17.77 15.39
N PHE A 87 9.52 -16.86 14.95
CA PHE A 87 9.44 -16.47 13.54
C PHE A 87 10.77 -15.87 13.06
N LYS A 88 11.38 -14.96 13.81
CA LYS A 88 12.68 -14.38 13.44
C LYS A 88 13.76 -15.45 13.29
N LYS A 89 13.86 -16.40 14.23
CA LYS A 89 14.81 -17.53 14.14
C LYS A 89 14.56 -18.39 12.90
N LEU A 90 13.29 -18.68 12.59
CA LEU A 90 12.93 -19.46 11.41
C LEU A 90 13.27 -18.71 10.12
N ALA A 91 12.99 -17.41 10.07
CA ALA A 91 13.30 -16.55 8.93
C ALA A 91 14.81 -16.49 8.66
N ASP A 92 15.62 -16.26 9.71
CA ASP A 92 17.09 -16.21 9.62
C ASP A 92 17.70 -17.57 9.21
N GLY A 93 16.97 -18.66 9.41
CA GLY A 93 17.36 -20.01 8.97
C GLY A 93 16.98 -20.35 7.53
N GLN A 94 16.19 -19.52 6.85
CA GLN A 94 15.80 -19.76 5.45
C GLN A 94 16.90 -19.28 4.49
N PRO A 95 17.23 -20.06 3.45
CA PRO A 95 18.26 -19.68 2.48
C PRO A 95 17.74 -18.69 1.42
N GLY A 96 18.68 -17.98 0.79
CA GLY A 96 18.43 -17.18 -0.41
C GLY A 96 17.50 -15.98 -0.19
N LYS A 97 16.92 -15.47 -1.29
CA LYS A 97 16.05 -14.28 -1.28
C LYS A 97 14.84 -14.44 -0.35
N ARG A 98 14.27 -15.65 -0.27
CA ARG A 98 13.15 -15.95 0.63
C ARG A 98 13.50 -15.67 2.09
N GLY A 99 14.71 -16.04 2.53
CA GLY A 99 15.19 -15.73 3.87
C GLY A 99 15.30 -14.22 4.13
N VAL A 100 15.85 -13.48 3.16
CA VAL A 100 15.96 -12.00 3.26
C VAL A 100 14.58 -11.35 3.38
N TYR A 101 13.63 -11.76 2.55
CA TYR A 101 12.24 -11.30 2.60
C TYR A 101 11.60 -11.59 3.96
N LEU A 102 11.67 -12.84 4.43
CA LEU A 102 11.08 -13.26 5.71
C LEU A 102 11.71 -12.54 6.91
N SER A 103 13.03 -12.35 6.92
CA SER A 103 13.72 -11.59 7.97
C SER A 103 13.31 -10.11 7.94
N GLY A 104 13.05 -9.56 6.74
CA GLY A 104 12.46 -8.24 6.55
C GLY A 104 11.05 -8.14 7.17
N VAL A 105 10.17 -9.11 6.90
CA VAL A 105 8.84 -9.18 7.52
C VAL A 105 8.96 -9.29 9.04
N ALA A 106 9.79 -10.21 9.55
CA ALA A 106 9.99 -10.40 10.99
C ALA A 106 10.49 -9.12 11.69
N GLU A 107 11.39 -8.37 11.05
CA GLU A 107 11.84 -7.08 11.58
C GLU A 107 10.73 -6.04 11.63
N CYS A 108 9.93 -5.93 10.56
CA CYS A 108 8.78 -5.03 10.55
C CYS A 108 7.79 -5.38 11.67
N LEU A 109 7.45 -6.66 11.85
CA LEU A 109 6.55 -7.11 12.91
C LEU A 109 7.08 -6.81 14.32
N ASN A 110 8.39 -6.95 14.55
CA ASN A 110 9.01 -6.59 15.83
C ASN A 110 8.91 -5.08 16.10
N VAL A 111 9.08 -4.23 15.08
CA VAL A 111 8.85 -2.78 15.24
C VAL A 111 7.39 -2.49 15.55
N MET A 112 6.45 -3.14 14.84
CA MET A 112 5.00 -2.98 15.11
C MET A 112 4.61 -3.45 16.52
N TRP A 113 5.25 -4.50 17.02
CA TRP A 113 5.11 -4.96 18.39
C TRP A 113 5.60 -3.90 19.39
N ASP A 114 6.80 -3.36 19.19
CA ASP A 114 7.35 -2.35 20.09
C ASP A 114 6.51 -1.06 20.08
N LEU A 115 5.98 -0.67 18.90
CA LEU A 115 5.04 0.43 18.75
C LEU A 115 3.73 0.17 19.50
N ALA A 116 3.22 -1.07 19.48
CA ALA A 116 2.03 -1.43 20.24
C ALA A 116 2.28 -1.34 21.75
N LEU A 117 3.45 -1.79 22.22
CA LEU A 117 3.86 -1.66 23.62
C LEU A 117 4.06 -0.21 24.05
N GLU A 118 4.65 0.64 23.19
CA GLU A 118 4.73 2.09 23.39
C GLU A 118 3.33 2.68 23.60
N GLN A 119 2.36 2.35 22.73
CA GLN A 119 0.99 2.89 22.80
C GLN A 119 0.27 2.59 24.11
N ILE A 120 0.51 1.42 24.68
CA ILE A 120 -0.08 1.03 25.97
C ILE A 120 0.83 1.36 27.17
N GLY A 121 1.97 2.05 26.96
CA GLY A 121 2.88 2.47 28.02
C GLY A 121 3.67 1.34 28.68
N ARG A 122 3.89 0.24 27.96
CA ARG A 122 4.65 -0.94 28.42
C ARG A 122 6.04 -1.07 27.79
N GLY A 123 6.37 -0.22 26.82
CA GLY A 123 7.66 -0.18 26.14
C GLY A 123 8.26 1.22 26.12
N PRO A 124 9.57 1.35 25.81
CA PRO A 124 10.18 2.65 25.55
C PRO A 124 9.59 3.27 24.28
N ALA A 125 9.81 4.57 24.09
CA ALA A 125 9.54 5.22 22.81
C ALA A 125 10.37 4.58 21.70
N VAL A 126 9.72 4.23 20.59
CA VAL A 126 10.35 3.64 19.41
C VAL A 126 10.86 4.77 18.50
N PRO A 127 12.17 4.82 18.21
CA PRO A 127 12.74 5.85 17.34
C PRO A 127 12.10 5.86 15.95
N TYR A 128 11.81 7.06 15.42
CA TYR A 128 11.25 7.24 14.08
C TYR A 128 12.12 6.58 13.01
N GLU A 129 13.44 6.78 13.08
CA GLU A 129 14.40 6.20 12.14
C GLU A 129 14.30 4.67 12.07
N ARG A 130 14.09 3.99 13.20
CA ARG A 130 13.91 2.53 13.23
C ARG A 130 12.65 2.10 12.50
N CYS A 131 11.56 2.84 12.65
CA CYS A 131 10.29 2.56 11.97
C CYS A 131 10.41 2.73 10.45
N PHE A 132 11.03 3.83 10.04
CA PHE A 132 11.28 4.15 8.65
C PHE A 132 12.20 3.11 7.99
N LEU A 133 13.33 2.78 8.63
CA LEU A 133 14.29 1.81 8.13
C LEU A 133 13.69 0.42 8.01
N ALA A 134 12.88 -0.01 8.98
CA ALA A 134 12.25 -1.32 8.94
C ALA A 134 11.34 -1.46 7.71
N SER A 135 10.46 -0.48 7.47
CA SER A 135 9.47 -0.50 6.38
C SER A 135 10.04 -0.18 4.99
N THR A 136 11.06 0.67 4.88
CA THR A 136 11.57 1.15 3.57
C THR A 136 12.97 0.64 3.21
N GLY A 137 13.75 0.18 4.18
CA GLY A 137 15.17 -0.13 4.01
C GLY A 137 16.06 1.10 3.80
N LEU A 138 15.55 2.31 4.09
CA LEU A 138 16.25 3.58 3.90
C LEU A 138 16.34 4.38 5.21
N VAL A 139 17.18 5.42 5.20
CA VAL A 139 17.24 6.44 6.26
C VAL A 139 16.20 7.53 5.95
N PRO A 140 15.49 8.09 6.95
CA PRO A 140 14.51 9.15 6.71
C PRO A 140 15.12 10.39 6.07
N THR A 141 14.46 10.93 5.04
CA THR A 141 14.80 12.21 4.42
C THR A 141 13.52 13.00 4.10
N PRO A 142 13.58 14.34 4.12
CA PRO A 142 12.47 15.17 3.65
C PRO A 142 12.18 14.93 2.16
N SER A 143 10.98 15.30 1.71
CA SER A 143 10.59 15.29 0.30
C SER A 143 10.83 16.64 -0.35
N GLU A 144 11.28 16.63 -1.60
CA GLU A 144 11.57 17.83 -2.40
C GLU A 144 10.58 17.92 -3.58
N PRO A 145 9.53 18.77 -3.50
CA PRO A 145 8.49 18.81 -4.53
C PRO A 145 8.88 19.62 -5.78
N GLY A 146 10.02 20.33 -5.75
CA GLY A 146 10.42 21.36 -6.73
C GLY A 146 10.28 20.92 -8.19
N THR A 147 10.98 19.86 -8.60
CA THR A 147 10.95 19.37 -9.98
C THR A 147 9.53 18.99 -10.44
N LYS A 148 8.74 18.34 -9.58
CA LYS A 148 7.36 17.95 -9.92
C LYS A 148 6.45 19.19 -10.04
N ARG A 149 6.64 20.21 -9.20
CA ARG A 149 5.93 21.50 -9.29
C ARG A 149 6.29 22.25 -10.56
N GLU A 150 7.55 22.24 -10.98
CA GLU A 150 8.01 22.88 -12.23
C GLU A 150 7.35 22.23 -13.45
N LEU A 151 7.36 20.90 -13.51
CA LEU A 151 6.68 20.14 -14.56
C LEU A 151 5.18 20.40 -14.57
N LEU A 152 4.54 20.38 -13.41
CA LEU A 152 3.10 20.66 -13.27
C LEU A 152 2.77 22.09 -13.72
N THR A 153 3.59 23.06 -13.35
CA THR A 153 3.45 24.46 -13.77
C THR A 153 3.53 24.58 -15.29
N HIS A 154 4.50 23.88 -15.92
CA HIS A 154 4.60 23.83 -17.37
C HIS A 154 3.33 23.24 -18.01
N GLN A 155 2.86 22.09 -17.54
CA GLN A 155 1.66 21.45 -18.09
C GLN A 155 0.40 22.30 -17.93
N LEU A 156 0.22 22.97 -16.79
CA LEU A 156 -0.92 23.86 -16.56
C LEU A 156 -0.84 25.13 -17.43
N ARG A 157 0.35 25.72 -17.62
CA ARG A 157 0.51 26.86 -18.55
C ARG A 157 0.14 26.48 -19.99
N GLU A 158 0.59 25.31 -20.44
CA GLU A 158 0.22 24.75 -21.74
C GLU A 158 -1.29 24.42 -21.85
N ALA A 159 -1.95 24.18 -20.72
CA ALA A 159 -3.40 24.04 -20.63
C ALA A 159 -4.16 25.39 -20.51
N GLY A 160 -3.45 26.52 -20.57
CA GLY A 160 -4.03 27.87 -20.59
C GLY A 160 -4.13 28.57 -19.23
N TYR A 161 -3.59 28.00 -18.16
CA TYR A 161 -3.58 28.65 -16.84
C TYR A 161 -2.45 29.68 -16.74
N SER A 162 -2.77 30.89 -16.29
CA SER A 162 -1.78 31.93 -16.03
C SER A 162 -1.20 31.74 -14.63
N ILE A 163 0.08 31.36 -14.55
CA ILE A 163 0.78 31.05 -13.31
C ILE A 163 2.12 31.80 -13.30
N SER A 164 2.31 32.69 -12.34
CA SER A 164 3.52 33.50 -12.13
C SER A 164 4.06 33.41 -10.70
N SER A 165 3.31 32.83 -9.76
CA SER A 165 3.69 32.63 -8.36
C SER A 165 3.27 31.25 -7.82
N PRO A 166 3.83 30.81 -6.67
CA PRO A 166 3.39 29.59 -5.98
C PRO A 166 1.90 29.57 -5.61
N ASP A 167 1.33 30.68 -5.17
CA ASP A 167 -0.08 30.77 -4.80
C ASP A 167 -0.99 30.62 -6.02
N GLU A 168 -0.58 31.17 -7.17
CA GLU A 168 -1.30 30.99 -8.44
C GLU A 168 -1.21 29.55 -8.95
N LEU A 169 -0.12 28.83 -8.68
CA LEU A 169 -0.04 27.40 -9.00
C LEU A 169 -1.08 26.60 -8.20
N LEU A 170 -1.18 26.86 -6.89
CA LEU A 170 -2.17 26.21 -6.03
C LEU A 170 -3.60 26.48 -6.51
N ALA A 171 -3.91 27.75 -6.82
CA ALA A 171 -5.21 28.14 -7.33
C ALA A 171 -5.52 27.49 -8.69
N ALA A 172 -4.54 27.41 -9.59
CA ALA A 172 -4.68 26.74 -10.88
C ALA A 172 -4.96 25.24 -10.73
N VAL A 173 -4.29 24.56 -9.79
CA VAL A 173 -4.54 23.14 -9.49
C VAL A 173 -5.97 22.93 -8.98
N ASP A 174 -6.44 23.77 -8.05
CA ASP A 174 -7.82 23.65 -7.54
C ASP A 174 -8.85 23.88 -8.64
N GLN A 175 -8.64 24.91 -9.48
CA GLN A 175 -9.50 25.19 -10.62
C GLN A 175 -9.49 24.02 -11.62
N TRP A 176 -8.32 23.46 -11.90
CA TRP A 176 -8.15 22.32 -12.80
C TRP A 176 -8.91 21.09 -12.29
N ARG A 177 -8.80 20.77 -10.99
CA ARG A 177 -9.54 19.66 -10.36
C ARG A 177 -11.04 19.89 -10.41
N ALA A 178 -11.50 21.09 -10.03
CA ALA A 178 -12.91 21.44 -9.99
C ALA A 178 -13.58 21.33 -11.37
N ALA A 179 -12.88 21.72 -12.44
CA ALA A 179 -13.38 21.63 -13.80
C ALA A 179 -13.49 20.19 -14.34
N ARG A 180 -12.89 19.21 -13.65
CA ARG A 180 -12.74 17.82 -14.13
C ARG A 180 -13.30 16.79 -13.15
N LEU A 181 -14.10 17.21 -12.18
CA LEU A 181 -14.65 16.29 -11.18
C LEU A 181 -15.44 15.15 -11.83
N VAL A 182 -15.23 13.94 -11.34
CA VAL A 182 -16.04 12.79 -11.70
C VAL A 182 -17.41 12.94 -11.03
N PRO A 183 -18.52 13.00 -11.80
CA PRO A 183 -19.85 12.92 -11.20
C PRO A 183 -20.04 11.56 -10.54
N SER A 184 -20.53 11.51 -9.30
CA SER A 184 -20.68 10.24 -8.56
C SER A 184 -21.47 9.17 -9.32
N ALA A 185 -22.48 9.58 -10.10
CA ALA A 185 -23.28 8.68 -10.93
C ALA A 185 -22.49 8.03 -12.09
N SER A 186 -21.39 8.65 -12.52
CA SER A 186 -20.55 8.19 -13.62
C SER A 186 -19.40 7.28 -13.16
N ILE A 187 -19.12 7.22 -11.85
CA ILE A 187 -18.00 6.42 -11.28
C ILE A 187 -18.02 4.97 -11.78
N PRO A 188 -19.14 4.21 -11.74
CA PRO A 188 -19.12 2.82 -12.17
C PRO A 188 -18.80 2.64 -13.66
N ALA A 189 -19.36 3.51 -14.52
CA ALA A 189 -19.14 3.44 -15.96
C ALA A 189 -17.70 3.83 -16.33
N LEU A 190 -17.16 4.87 -15.69
CA LEU A 190 -15.76 5.29 -15.89
C LEU A 190 -14.77 4.25 -15.37
N ALA A 191 -15.03 3.65 -14.20
CA ALA A 191 -14.20 2.57 -13.66
C ALA A 191 -14.13 1.41 -14.65
N ALA A 192 -15.27 0.94 -15.16
CA ALA A 192 -15.33 -0.14 -16.14
C ALA A 192 -14.57 0.21 -17.43
N ALA A 193 -14.71 1.45 -17.92
CA ALA A 193 -14.00 1.91 -19.11
C ALA A 193 -12.48 1.94 -18.91
N PHE A 194 -12.01 2.51 -17.79
CA PHE A 194 -10.58 2.57 -17.47
C PHE A 194 -9.98 1.18 -17.21
N ILE A 195 -10.70 0.28 -16.55
CA ILE A 195 -10.27 -1.12 -16.38
C ILE A 195 -10.08 -1.80 -17.73
N ALA A 196 -11.05 -1.68 -18.64
CA ALA A 196 -10.94 -2.27 -19.97
C ALA A 196 -9.77 -1.67 -20.77
N GLN A 197 -9.55 -0.36 -20.66
CA GLN A 197 -8.42 0.31 -21.28
C GLN A 197 -7.08 -0.20 -20.72
N PHE A 198 -6.95 -0.25 -19.40
CA PHE A 198 -5.71 -0.68 -18.76
C PHE A 198 -5.44 -2.16 -18.97
N ASP A 199 -6.44 -3.04 -19.00
CA ASP A 199 -6.24 -4.45 -19.32
C ASP A 199 -5.64 -4.64 -20.73
N ALA A 200 -6.15 -3.91 -21.73
CA ALA A 200 -5.60 -3.96 -23.10
C ALA A 200 -4.16 -3.43 -23.16
N LEU A 201 -3.86 -2.36 -22.41
CA LEU A 201 -2.53 -1.77 -22.31
C LEU A 201 -1.55 -2.71 -21.57
N THR A 202 -1.94 -3.26 -20.42
CA THR A 202 -1.16 -4.27 -19.68
C THR A 202 -0.86 -5.48 -20.56
N ALA A 203 -1.85 -5.99 -21.31
CA ALA A 203 -1.65 -7.10 -22.22
C ALA A 203 -0.56 -6.81 -23.26
N SER A 204 -0.44 -5.56 -23.70
CA SER A 204 0.51 -5.13 -24.72
C SER A 204 1.91 -4.84 -24.17
N HIS A 205 2.00 -4.24 -22.98
CA HIS A 205 3.24 -3.64 -22.47
C HIS A 205 3.83 -4.34 -21.24
N VAL A 206 2.99 -4.98 -20.42
CA VAL A 206 3.40 -5.66 -19.19
C VAL A 206 3.50 -7.17 -19.44
N MET A 207 2.46 -7.78 -20.00
CA MET A 207 2.39 -9.23 -20.17
C MET A 207 3.46 -9.78 -21.11
N SER A 208 3.94 -9.00 -22.07
CA SER A 208 5.03 -9.40 -22.98
C SER A 208 6.36 -9.68 -22.27
N ALA A 209 6.53 -9.14 -21.06
CA ALA A 209 7.72 -9.33 -20.23
C ALA A 209 7.52 -10.39 -19.13
N LEU A 210 6.30 -10.92 -18.96
CA LEU A 210 5.97 -11.89 -17.93
C LEU A 210 5.88 -13.32 -18.49
N PRO A 211 6.02 -14.35 -17.63
CA PRO A 211 5.77 -15.73 -17.99
C PRO A 211 4.39 -15.94 -18.64
N ALA A 212 4.36 -16.69 -19.75
CA ALA A 212 3.16 -16.85 -20.59
C ALA A 212 1.99 -17.56 -19.87
N ASP A 213 2.27 -18.37 -18.86
CA ASP A 213 1.29 -19.03 -18.01
C ASP A 213 0.46 -18.02 -17.18
N LEU A 214 1.02 -16.86 -16.82
CA LEU A 214 0.27 -15.81 -16.12
C LEU A 214 -0.78 -15.11 -16.99
N ALA A 215 -0.76 -15.31 -18.31
CA ALA A 215 -1.78 -14.75 -19.21
C ALA A 215 -3.19 -15.26 -18.92
N ARG A 216 -3.33 -16.40 -18.22
CA ARG A 216 -4.63 -17.00 -17.83
C ARG A 216 -5.22 -16.42 -16.54
N VAL A 217 -4.43 -15.64 -15.78
CA VAL A 217 -4.85 -15.12 -14.48
C VAL A 217 -5.81 -13.94 -14.69
N PRO A 218 -7.03 -13.96 -14.12
CA PRO A 218 -7.91 -12.80 -14.09
C PRO A 218 -7.29 -11.68 -13.27
N ARG A 219 -6.76 -10.65 -13.94
CA ARG A 219 -6.03 -9.54 -13.30
C ARG A 219 -6.91 -8.38 -12.82
N ALA A 220 -8.17 -8.34 -13.27
CA ALA A 220 -9.11 -7.27 -12.95
C ALA A 220 -10.46 -7.80 -12.43
N ASN A 221 -10.48 -8.97 -11.76
CA ASN A 221 -11.70 -9.51 -11.16
C ASN A 221 -12.06 -8.76 -9.86
N ILE A 222 -12.49 -7.51 -10.01
CA ILE A 222 -12.80 -6.60 -8.93
C ILE A 222 -14.25 -6.15 -8.96
N ARG A 223 -14.88 -6.05 -7.78
CA ARG A 223 -16.21 -5.47 -7.60
C ARG A 223 -16.13 -4.13 -6.87
N PHE A 224 -16.68 -3.08 -7.47
CA PHE A 224 -16.84 -1.77 -6.80
C PHE A 224 -18.05 -1.78 -5.87
N LEU A 225 -17.83 -1.41 -4.62
CA LEU A 225 -18.82 -1.31 -3.56
C LEU A 225 -18.92 0.15 -3.10
N PRO A 226 -20.03 0.85 -3.36
CA PRO A 226 -20.20 2.21 -2.87
C PRO A 226 -20.40 2.19 -1.35
N ILE A 227 -19.59 2.94 -0.63
CA ILE A 227 -19.74 3.19 0.81
C ILE A 227 -20.08 4.67 1.03
N LYS A 228 -20.88 4.97 2.05
CA LYS A 228 -21.18 6.35 2.46
C LYS A 228 -20.54 6.62 3.81
N ASP A 229 -20.10 7.87 4.01
CA ASP A 229 -19.60 8.37 5.30
C ASP A 229 -18.39 7.62 5.86
N ALA A 230 -17.62 6.97 5.00
CA ALA A 230 -16.37 6.33 5.38
C ALA A 230 -15.28 7.36 5.68
N TRP A 231 -14.42 7.06 6.65
CA TRP A 231 -13.30 7.92 7.04
C TRP A 231 -12.13 7.86 6.03
N PHE A 232 -12.22 7.00 5.02
CA PHE A 232 -11.29 6.89 3.90
C PHE A 232 -11.97 7.17 2.55
N SER A 233 -11.17 7.45 1.52
CA SER A 233 -11.64 7.76 0.16
C SER A 233 -11.96 6.50 -0.65
N GLY A 234 -11.16 5.46 -0.46
CA GLY A 234 -11.43 4.13 -0.98
C GLY A 234 -10.51 3.10 -0.32
N SER A 235 -10.85 1.83 -0.47
CA SER A 235 -10.05 0.70 0.01
C SER A 235 -10.22 -0.48 -0.96
N MET A 236 -9.10 -0.91 -1.53
CA MET A 236 -9.01 -2.18 -2.24
C MET A 236 -8.84 -3.31 -1.22
N ASN A 237 -9.60 -4.38 -1.39
CA ASN A 237 -9.56 -5.57 -0.56
C ASN A 237 -9.42 -6.80 -1.46
N TYR A 238 -8.26 -7.44 -1.41
CA TYR A 238 -8.07 -8.72 -2.07
C TYR A 238 -8.48 -9.85 -1.13
N VAL A 239 -9.52 -10.58 -1.49
CA VAL A 239 -10.05 -11.68 -0.66
C VAL A 239 -9.46 -12.99 -1.15
N GLY A 240 -9.57 -13.28 -2.45
CA GLY A 240 -8.94 -14.45 -3.08
C GLY A 240 -9.40 -15.81 -2.54
N ARG A 241 -10.54 -15.90 -1.84
CA ARG A 241 -11.00 -17.14 -1.19
C ARG A 241 -12.03 -17.91 -2.03
N ALA A 242 -12.76 -17.23 -2.90
CA ALA A 242 -13.67 -17.88 -3.83
C ALA A 242 -12.95 -18.94 -4.69
N ARG A 243 -13.66 -20.05 -4.92
CA ARG A 243 -13.20 -21.19 -5.71
C ARG A 243 -14.29 -21.63 -6.68
N THR A 244 -13.89 -22.05 -7.88
CA THR A 244 -14.80 -22.73 -8.80
C THR A 244 -15.20 -24.12 -8.26
N ALA A 245 -16.16 -24.78 -8.91
CA ALA A 245 -16.55 -26.14 -8.55
C ALA A 245 -15.38 -27.16 -8.64
N GLU A 246 -14.39 -26.88 -9.50
CA GLU A 246 -13.17 -27.66 -9.66
C GLU A 246 -12.06 -27.28 -8.66
N GLY A 247 -12.34 -26.35 -7.73
CA GLY A 247 -11.41 -25.91 -6.70
C GLY A 247 -10.37 -24.88 -7.15
N LYS A 248 -10.54 -24.27 -8.33
CA LYS A 248 -9.61 -23.24 -8.82
C LYS A 248 -9.93 -21.88 -8.21
N PRO A 249 -8.93 -21.02 -7.90
CA PRO A 249 -9.18 -19.66 -7.43
C PRO A 249 -9.96 -18.82 -8.45
N GLU A 250 -10.88 -18.00 -7.96
CA GLU A 250 -11.57 -16.99 -8.77
C GLU A 250 -10.88 -15.63 -8.75
N PHE A 251 -9.83 -15.44 -7.93
CA PHE A 251 -9.04 -14.20 -7.84
C PHE A 251 -9.88 -12.97 -7.48
N GLU A 252 -10.81 -13.14 -6.54
CA GLU A 252 -11.78 -12.10 -6.18
C GLU A 252 -11.14 -10.94 -5.41
N ALA A 253 -11.47 -9.72 -5.84
CA ALA A 253 -11.18 -8.49 -5.14
C ALA A 253 -12.43 -7.60 -5.03
N THR A 254 -12.42 -6.68 -4.07
CA THR A 254 -13.43 -5.63 -3.96
C THR A 254 -12.76 -4.28 -3.81
N TYR A 255 -13.41 -3.23 -4.30
CA TYR A 255 -13.01 -1.85 -4.06
C TYR A 255 -14.16 -1.11 -3.40
N GLU A 256 -13.99 -0.77 -2.13
CA GLU A 256 -14.94 0.09 -1.45
C GLU A 256 -14.61 1.55 -1.79
N ILE A 257 -15.50 2.24 -2.51
CA ILE A 257 -15.31 3.64 -2.89
C ILE A 257 -16.27 4.53 -2.11
N ASN A 258 -15.72 5.57 -1.48
CA ASN A 258 -16.54 6.56 -0.82
C ASN A 258 -17.34 7.35 -1.86
N ALA A 259 -18.67 7.26 -1.80
CA ALA A 259 -19.56 7.91 -2.77
C ALA A 259 -19.48 9.45 -2.72
N SER A 260 -18.93 10.00 -1.64
CA SER A 260 -18.68 11.44 -1.46
C SER A 260 -17.30 11.87 -1.97
N LEU A 261 -16.51 10.96 -2.54
CA LEU A 261 -15.17 11.26 -3.06
C LEU A 261 -15.25 12.32 -4.17
N GLN A 262 -14.58 13.44 -3.95
CA GLN A 262 -14.32 14.43 -4.99
C GLN A 262 -12.95 14.15 -5.61
N ILE A 263 -12.95 13.64 -6.84
CA ILE A 263 -11.74 13.30 -7.58
C ILE A 263 -11.89 13.75 -9.02
N SER A 264 -10.80 14.26 -9.61
CA SER A 264 -10.81 14.60 -11.04
C SER A 264 -10.75 13.33 -11.90
N VAL A 265 -11.25 13.39 -13.14
CA VAL A 265 -11.21 12.25 -14.07
C VAL A 265 -9.79 11.68 -14.23
N PRO A 266 -8.72 12.49 -14.39
CA PRO A 266 -7.37 11.95 -14.54
C PRO A 266 -6.78 11.36 -13.25
N GLU A 267 -7.06 11.95 -12.07
CA GLU A 267 -6.70 11.34 -10.79
C GLU A 267 -7.48 10.03 -10.56
N PHE A 268 -8.73 9.94 -11.02
CA PHE A 268 -9.52 8.71 -10.95
C PHE A 268 -8.97 7.64 -11.90
N GLN A 269 -8.53 8.01 -13.09
CA GLN A 269 -7.84 7.09 -14.00
C GLN A 269 -6.55 6.56 -13.38
N GLN A 270 -5.73 7.41 -12.74
CA GLN A 270 -4.56 6.98 -11.98
C GLN A 270 -4.95 6.02 -10.84
N LEU A 271 -6.01 6.34 -10.08
CA LEU A 271 -6.52 5.48 -9.01
C LEU A 271 -6.89 4.09 -9.54
N ILE A 272 -7.60 3.99 -10.66
CA ILE A 272 -7.95 2.70 -11.26
C ILE A 272 -6.71 1.90 -11.62
N SER A 273 -5.68 2.53 -12.19
CA SER A 273 -4.43 1.81 -12.50
C SER A 273 -3.69 1.34 -11.25
N HIS A 274 -3.69 2.16 -10.19
CA HIS A 274 -3.02 1.88 -8.92
C HIS A 274 -3.70 0.72 -8.18
N GLU A 275 -5.02 0.75 -8.10
CA GLU A 275 -5.77 -0.21 -7.30
C GLU A 275 -6.05 -1.50 -8.06
N VAL A 276 -6.27 -1.43 -9.37
CA VAL A 276 -6.77 -2.56 -10.17
C VAL A 276 -5.70 -3.10 -11.09
N GLU A 277 -5.45 -2.42 -12.21
CA GLU A 277 -4.72 -2.98 -13.35
C GLU A 277 -3.74 -1.94 -13.93
N PRO A 278 -2.42 -2.20 -13.97
CA PRO A 278 -1.71 -3.37 -13.46
C PRO A 278 -1.27 -3.29 -11.99
N GLY A 279 -1.94 -2.48 -11.17
CA GLY A 279 -1.56 -2.27 -9.77
C GLY A 279 -1.94 -3.41 -8.82
N HIS A 280 -2.52 -3.07 -7.67
CA HIS A 280 -2.65 -4.01 -6.55
C HIS A 280 -3.40 -5.31 -6.87
N VAL A 281 -4.57 -5.26 -7.53
CA VAL A 281 -5.30 -6.50 -7.87
C VAL A 281 -4.47 -7.39 -8.78
N THR A 282 -3.82 -6.83 -9.81
CA THR A 282 -2.92 -7.59 -10.68
C THR A 282 -1.78 -8.23 -9.88
N THR A 283 -1.10 -7.47 -9.01
CA THR A 283 -0.02 -8.00 -8.16
C THR A 283 -0.51 -9.16 -7.31
N PHE A 284 -1.63 -9.00 -6.61
CA PHE A 284 -2.12 -10.02 -5.67
C PHE A 284 -2.72 -11.24 -6.39
N ALA A 285 -3.33 -11.05 -7.56
CA ALA A 285 -3.78 -12.15 -8.40
C ALA A 285 -2.61 -13.01 -8.90
N PHE A 286 -1.49 -12.38 -9.29
CA PHE A 286 -0.29 -13.11 -9.66
C PHE A 286 0.34 -13.84 -8.47
N LEU A 287 0.45 -13.20 -7.30
CA LEU A 287 0.96 -13.87 -6.10
C LEU A 287 0.08 -15.08 -5.73
N GLN A 288 -1.25 -14.97 -5.84
CA GLN A 288 -2.12 -16.12 -5.65
C GLN A 288 -1.86 -17.21 -6.69
N ALA A 289 -1.78 -16.88 -7.97
CA ALA A 289 -1.52 -17.87 -9.03
C ALA A 289 -0.18 -18.60 -8.81
N LEU A 290 0.87 -17.85 -8.43
CA LEU A 290 2.19 -18.40 -8.12
C LEU A 290 2.16 -19.31 -6.88
N TYR A 291 1.33 -19.00 -5.88
CA TYR A 291 1.14 -19.85 -4.71
C TYR A 291 0.44 -21.16 -5.06
N GLU A 292 -0.63 -21.10 -5.87
CA GLU A 292 -1.37 -22.29 -6.33
C GLU A 292 -0.53 -23.20 -7.25
N GLU A 293 0.54 -22.66 -7.82
CA GLU A 293 1.54 -23.38 -8.61
C GLU A 293 2.77 -23.83 -7.79
N ASP A 294 2.75 -23.67 -6.46
CA ASP A 294 3.86 -23.98 -5.54
C ASP A 294 5.17 -23.22 -5.85
N ARG A 295 5.09 -22.05 -6.50
CA ARG A 295 6.26 -21.24 -6.90
C ARG A 295 6.69 -20.26 -5.82
N ILE A 296 5.79 -19.89 -4.91
CA ILE A 296 6.07 -19.06 -3.74
C ILE A 296 5.55 -19.72 -2.46
N GLY A 297 6.12 -19.33 -1.32
CA GLY A 297 5.76 -19.89 -0.02
C GLY A 297 4.42 -19.37 0.52
N PHE A 298 3.95 -20.03 1.58
CA PHE A 298 2.73 -19.68 2.31
C PHE A 298 2.66 -18.20 2.73
N GLU A 299 3.80 -17.58 3.07
CA GLU A 299 3.87 -16.17 3.43
C GLU A 299 3.37 -15.23 2.30
N GLY A 300 3.37 -15.67 1.03
CA GLY A 300 2.78 -14.92 -0.08
C GLY A 300 1.26 -14.82 -0.03
N THR A 301 0.62 -15.66 0.80
CA THR A 301 -0.84 -15.71 0.99
C THR A 301 -1.37 -14.67 1.96
N ILE A 302 -0.46 -14.03 2.70
CA ILE A 302 -0.75 -13.00 3.69
C ILE A 302 -0.02 -11.73 3.27
N GLN A 303 -0.67 -10.93 2.42
CA GLN A 303 -0.15 -9.62 2.08
C GLN A 303 -0.20 -8.73 3.32
N THR A 304 0.83 -7.90 3.51
CA THR A 304 0.98 -7.09 4.71
C THR A 304 1.08 -5.61 4.36
N MET A 305 0.54 -4.76 5.23
CA MET A 305 0.76 -3.32 5.25
C MET A 305 1.90 -2.98 6.22
N ASN A 306 2.51 -1.80 6.06
CA ASN A 306 3.59 -1.29 6.92
C ASN A 306 4.89 -2.15 6.87
N THR A 307 5.07 -2.97 5.84
CA THR A 307 6.26 -3.82 5.65
C THR A 307 7.03 -3.42 4.39
N ARG A 308 8.22 -3.99 4.21
CA ARG A 308 9.01 -3.81 2.97
C ARG A 308 8.30 -4.34 1.73
N GLY A 309 7.53 -5.42 1.87
CA GLY A 309 6.68 -5.95 0.81
C GLY A 309 5.57 -4.96 0.44
N ALA A 310 4.93 -4.34 1.44
CA ALA A 310 3.96 -3.26 1.22
C ALA A 310 4.58 -2.08 0.46
N THR A 311 5.79 -1.65 0.87
CA THR A 311 6.53 -0.58 0.18
C THR A 311 6.77 -0.93 -1.29
N LEU A 312 7.07 -2.19 -1.62
CA LEU A 312 7.25 -2.62 -3.00
C LEU A 312 5.91 -2.59 -3.76
N ALA A 313 4.85 -3.15 -3.17
CA ALA A 313 3.52 -3.17 -3.78
C ALA A 313 2.98 -1.75 -4.07
N GLU A 314 3.16 -0.81 -3.16
CA GLU A 314 2.82 0.61 -3.37
C GLU A 314 3.66 1.24 -4.49
N GLY A 315 4.94 0.88 -4.57
CA GLY A 315 5.82 1.31 -5.67
C GLY A 315 5.35 0.80 -7.05
N ILE A 316 4.90 -0.45 -7.11
CA ILE A 316 4.32 -1.06 -8.32
C ILE A 316 3.02 -0.33 -8.68
N ALA A 317 2.10 -0.20 -7.74
CA ALA A 317 0.81 0.46 -7.92
C ALA A 317 0.95 1.92 -8.39
N ASN A 318 1.86 2.68 -7.79
CA ASN A 318 2.10 4.08 -8.19
C ASN A 318 2.75 4.22 -9.58
N ASN A 319 3.49 3.21 -10.03
CA ASN A 319 4.05 3.15 -11.39
C ASN A 319 3.11 2.47 -12.39
N ALA A 320 1.94 1.96 -11.96
CA ALA A 320 1.07 1.11 -12.77
C ALA A 320 0.59 1.78 -14.05
N VAL A 321 0.18 3.06 -13.98
CA VAL A 321 -0.20 3.83 -15.17
C VAL A 321 0.94 3.91 -16.19
N LEU A 322 2.17 4.16 -15.76
CA LEU A 322 3.34 4.24 -16.65
C LEU A 322 3.64 2.87 -17.26
N MET A 323 3.54 1.80 -16.45
CA MET A 323 3.71 0.42 -16.92
C MET A 323 2.67 0.04 -17.97
N ALA A 324 1.40 0.37 -17.75
CA ALA A 324 0.33 0.09 -18.69
C ALA A 324 0.59 0.77 -20.04
N TYR A 325 0.97 2.05 -20.03
CA TYR A 325 1.31 2.77 -21.27
C TYR A 325 2.68 2.38 -21.87
N GLY A 326 3.45 1.51 -21.21
CA GLY A 326 4.77 1.09 -21.70
C GLY A 326 5.83 2.19 -21.66
N VAL A 327 5.67 3.18 -20.78
CA VAL A 327 6.54 4.35 -20.65
C VAL A 327 7.24 4.40 -19.30
N HIS A 328 8.28 5.22 -19.17
CA HIS A 328 9.10 5.34 -17.96
C HIS A 328 8.89 6.68 -17.24
N ASP A 329 8.49 7.71 -17.96
CA ASP A 329 8.36 9.06 -17.46
C ASP A 329 6.98 9.66 -17.75
N VAL A 330 6.53 10.52 -16.84
CA VAL A 330 5.19 11.14 -16.95
C VAL A 330 5.04 11.92 -18.25
N ALA A 331 6.09 12.59 -18.72
CA ALA A 331 6.05 13.38 -19.97
C ALA A 331 5.77 12.54 -21.23
N GLU A 332 5.95 11.22 -21.17
CA GLU A 332 5.71 10.30 -22.28
C GLU A 332 4.25 9.82 -22.33
N LEU A 333 3.44 10.09 -21.30
CA LEU A 333 2.02 9.75 -21.32
C LEU A 333 1.28 10.52 -22.42
N PRO A 334 0.30 9.90 -23.10
CA PRO A 334 -0.26 10.44 -24.34
C PRO A 334 -1.18 11.65 -24.14
N ASP A 335 -1.72 11.83 -22.92
CA ASP A 335 -2.70 12.86 -22.61
C ASP A 335 -2.19 13.80 -21.53
N ARG A 336 -2.33 15.11 -21.76
CA ARG A 336 -1.84 16.15 -20.85
C ARG A 336 -2.56 16.15 -19.51
N ASP A 337 -3.88 15.94 -19.53
CA ASP A 337 -4.66 15.90 -18.29
C ASP A 337 -4.27 14.68 -17.44
N LEU A 338 -3.96 13.55 -18.07
CA LEU A 338 -3.36 12.38 -17.41
C LEU A 338 -1.97 12.71 -16.84
N GLN A 339 -1.10 13.40 -17.59
CA GLN A 339 0.21 13.85 -17.06
C GLN A 339 0.04 14.69 -15.79
N ILE A 340 -0.90 15.65 -15.79
CA ILE A 340 -1.21 16.48 -14.63
C ILE A 340 -1.72 15.62 -13.47
N GLY A 341 -2.68 14.73 -13.71
CA GLY A 341 -3.22 13.83 -12.69
C GLY A 341 -2.15 12.95 -12.04
N VAL A 342 -1.23 12.40 -12.83
CA VAL A 342 -0.12 11.58 -12.32
C VAL A 342 0.89 12.43 -11.53
N LEU A 343 1.23 13.65 -11.98
CA LEU A 343 2.09 14.56 -11.20
C LEU A 343 1.49 14.90 -9.84
N LEU A 344 0.17 15.13 -9.78
CA LEU A 344 -0.54 15.39 -8.53
C LEU A 344 -0.55 14.16 -7.59
N ALA A 345 -0.69 12.95 -8.13
CA ALA A 345 -0.57 11.72 -7.36
C ALA A 345 0.85 11.54 -6.77
N LEU A 346 1.89 11.77 -7.57
CA LEU A 346 3.28 11.69 -7.12
C LEU A 346 3.61 12.74 -6.05
N LEU A 347 3.09 13.97 -6.18
CA LEU A 347 3.20 15.00 -5.14
C LEU A 347 2.46 14.59 -3.85
N GLN A 348 1.36 13.84 -3.96
CA GLN A 348 0.68 13.31 -2.79
C GLN A 348 1.54 12.25 -2.07
N ASP A 349 2.29 11.41 -2.77
CA ASP A 349 3.21 10.46 -2.14
C ASP A 349 4.38 11.15 -1.45
N ASP A 350 4.92 12.20 -2.08
CA ASP A 350 5.88 13.08 -1.43
C ASP A 350 5.30 13.73 -0.17
N ALA A 351 4.03 14.15 -0.20
CA ALA A 351 3.31 14.72 0.94
C ALA A 351 3.13 13.72 2.08
N LYS A 352 2.86 12.44 1.78
CA LYS A 352 2.77 11.37 2.79
C LYS A 352 4.10 11.23 3.52
N ASN A 353 5.20 11.08 2.79
CA ASN A 353 6.53 11.01 3.39
C ASN A 353 6.89 12.29 4.17
N GLN A 354 6.59 13.47 3.61
CA GLN A 354 6.89 14.74 4.26
C GLN A 354 6.09 14.91 5.57
N SER A 355 4.83 14.47 5.58
CA SER A 355 4.01 14.49 6.80
C SER A 355 4.62 13.63 7.89
N SER A 356 5.06 12.40 7.54
CA SER A 356 5.77 11.49 8.43
C SER A 356 7.03 12.15 9.00
N PHE A 357 7.89 12.69 8.14
CA PHE A 357 9.16 13.32 8.52
C PHE A 357 8.95 14.52 9.45
N LEU A 358 8.11 15.49 9.06
CA LEU A 358 7.87 16.68 9.87
C LEU A 358 7.20 16.37 11.20
N THR A 359 6.33 15.36 11.24
CA THR A 359 5.62 14.98 12.47
C THR A 359 6.53 14.25 13.45
N TRP A 360 7.25 13.22 12.99
CA TRP A 360 7.95 12.28 13.86
C TRP A 360 9.45 12.52 13.99
N SER A 361 10.09 13.14 13.00
CA SER A 361 11.49 13.57 13.08
C SER A 361 11.59 14.97 13.71
N GLU A 362 10.83 15.92 13.16
CA GLU A 362 10.97 17.34 13.50
C GLU A 362 9.97 17.83 14.57
N GLY A 363 8.96 17.04 14.92
CA GLY A 363 7.98 17.39 15.96
C GLY A 363 7.09 18.59 15.61
N TRP A 364 6.80 18.83 14.33
CA TRP A 364 6.02 19.99 13.91
C TRP A 364 4.55 19.93 14.37
N PRO A 365 3.95 21.09 14.70
CA PRO A 365 2.51 21.21 14.93
C PRO A 365 1.67 20.79 13.70
N GLN A 366 0.48 20.22 13.92
CA GLN A 366 -0.39 19.67 12.86
C GLN A 366 -0.77 20.73 11.83
N ASP A 367 -1.20 21.90 12.29
CA ASP A 367 -1.61 23.04 11.46
C ASP A 367 -0.48 23.50 10.54
N ARG A 368 0.77 23.53 11.04
CA ARG A 368 1.95 23.84 10.24
C ARG A 368 2.26 22.78 9.20
N VAL A 369 2.14 21.50 9.55
CA VAL A 369 2.29 20.40 8.58
C VAL A 369 1.20 20.51 7.51
N ALA A 370 -0.07 20.65 7.89
CA ALA A 370 -1.19 20.78 6.97
C ALA A 370 -1.00 21.93 5.97
N ALA A 371 -0.63 23.11 6.45
CA ALA A 371 -0.38 24.28 5.61
C ALA A 371 0.76 24.03 4.60
N LEU A 372 1.85 23.40 5.04
CA LEU A 372 2.98 23.07 4.17
C LEU A 372 2.59 22.02 3.12
N LEU A 373 1.89 20.95 3.49
CA LEU A 373 1.42 19.93 2.54
C LEU A 373 0.51 20.56 1.48
N ARG A 374 -0.40 21.43 1.91
CA ARG A 374 -1.32 22.14 1.03
C ARG A 374 -0.59 23.05 0.05
N ASN A 375 0.31 23.90 0.53
CA ASN A 375 0.95 24.93 -0.29
C ASN A 375 2.09 24.39 -1.16
N GLU A 376 2.88 23.46 -0.63
CA GLU A 376 4.09 22.95 -1.30
C GLU A 376 3.86 21.64 -2.06
N PHE A 377 2.99 20.76 -1.56
CA PHE A 377 2.70 19.47 -2.22
C PHE A 377 1.35 19.47 -2.94
N LEU A 378 0.62 20.60 -2.93
CA LEU A 378 -0.57 20.84 -3.75
C LEU A 378 -1.68 19.80 -3.53
N VAL A 379 -1.70 19.16 -2.35
CA VAL A 379 -2.80 18.28 -1.96
C VAL A 379 -4.05 19.11 -1.65
N SER A 380 -5.24 18.50 -1.69
CA SER A 380 -6.46 19.19 -1.26
C SER A 380 -6.42 19.48 0.25
N THR A 381 -7.26 20.40 0.72
CA THR A 381 -7.40 20.69 2.16
C THR A 381 -7.75 19.43 2.96
N GLU A 382 -8.72 18.64 2.50
CA GLU A 382 -9.10 17.36 3.13
C GLU A 382 -7.90 16.41 3.26
N ARG A 383 -7.09 16.29 2.20
CA ARG A 383 -5.89 15.46 2.22
C ARG A 383 -4.83 16.01 3.15
N ALA A 384 -4.60 17.33 3.17
CA ALA A 384 -3.66 17.96 4.09
C ALA A 384 -4.06 17.70 5.55
N ASP A 385 -5.35 17.81 5.89
CA ASP A 385 -5.89 17.55 7.23
C ASP A 385 -5.74 16.07 7.61
N LYS A 386 -6.08 15.15 6.71
CA LYS A 386 -5.92 13.71 6.94
C LYS A 386 -4.45 13.34 7.15
N LEU A 387 -3.57 13.79 6.26
CA LEU A 387 -2.16 13.43 6.26
C LEU A 387 -1.42 14.04 7.44
N SER A 388 -1.74 15.26 7.87
CA SER A 388 -1.11 15.91 9.04
C SER A 388 -1.72 15.46 10.38
N GLY A 389 -2.96 14.97 10.36
CA GLY A 389 -3.74 14.57 11.52
C GLY A 389 -3.82 13.05 11.68
N ALA A 390 -5.01 12.49 11.40
CA ALA A 390 -5.34 11.10 11.74
C ALA A 390 -4.39 10.06 11.14
N TRP A 391 -3.81 10.29 9.95
CA TRP A 391 -2.81 9.39 9.38
C TRP A 391 -1.40 9.74 9.86
N GLY A 392 -0.96 10.99 9.71
CA GLY A 392 0.40 11.42 10.05
C GLY A 392 0.75 11.22 11.50
N ARG A 393 -0.21 11.40 12.42
CA ARG A 393 -0.01 11.23 13.87
C ARG A 393 -0.35 9.83 14.36
N HIS A 394 -0.85 8.95 13.50
CA HIS A 394 -1.05 7.56 13.89
C HIS A 394 0.32 6.92 14.15
N PRO A 395 0.51 6.24 15.29
CA PRO A 395 1.81 5.70 15.69
C PRO A 395 2.39 4.69 14.68
N LEU A 396 1.54 3.87 14.06
CA LEU A 396 1.95 2.94 13.01
C LEU A 396 1.97 3.60 11.62
N LEU A 397 0.80 4.01 11.10
CA LEU A 397 0.69 4.57 9.74
C LEU A 397 1.64 5.75 9.51
N GLY A 398 1.71 6.67 10.47
CA GLY A 398 2.52 7.87 10.39
C GLY A 398 4.02 7.62 10.36
N ARG A 399 4.51 6.51 10.93
CA ARG A 399 5.95 6.18 11.02
C ARG A 399 6.41 5.11 10.03
N MET A 400 5.50 4.26 9.53
CA MET A 400 5.81 3.10 8.68
C MET A 400 5.04 3.08 7.35
N CYS A 401 3.74 3.40 7.33
CA CYS A 401 2.94 3.38 6.10
C CYS A 401 3.23 4.56 5.19
N LEU A 402 3.17 5.79 5.72
CA LEU A 402 3.28 6.99 4.89
C LEU A 402 4.61 7.10 4.12
N PRO A 403 5.78 6.76 4.71
CA PRO A 403 7.03 6.70 3.98
C PRO A 403 7.07 5.70 2.82
N ALA A 404 6.29 4.61 2.93
CA ALA A 404 6.36 3.48 2.04
C ALA A 404 6.04 3.88 0.58
N TYR A 405 5.04 4.76 0.41
CA TYR A 405 4.60 5.23 -0.90
C TYR A 405 5.73 5.85 -1.72
N ARG A 406 6.40 6.88 -1.20
CA ARG A 406 7.49 7.55 -1.92
C ARG A 406 8.66 6.59 -2.14
N ALA A 407 9.09 5.89 -1.09
CA ALA A 407 10.25 5.00 -1.16
C ALA A 407 10.07 3.88 -2.21
N GLY A 408 8.87 3.28 -2.27
CA GLY A 408 8.52 2.29 -3.28
C GLY A 408 8.46 2.89 -4.67
N THR A 409 7.77 4.02 -4.82
CA THR A 409 7.57 4.69 -6.12
C THR A 409 8.88 5.05 -6.77
N GLU A 410 9.81 5.64 -6.00
CA GLU A 410 11.13 6.04 -6.49
C GLU A 410 11.98 4.83 -6.87
N LEU A 411 11.99 3.78 -6.04
CA LEU A 411 12.72 2.55 -6.35
C LEU A 411 12.23 1.90 -7.65
N VAL A 412 10.91 1.69 -7.76
CA VAL A 412 10.32 1.02 -8.93
C VAL A 412 10.54 1.86 -10.20
N ALA A 413 10.40 3.18 -10.12
CA ALA A 413 10.69 4.07 -11.24
C ALA A 413 12.17 4.00 -11.65
N ASP A 414 13.08 4.01 -10.68
CA ASP A 414 14.53 3.97 -10.93
C ASP A 414 14.97 2.66 -11.60
N VAL A 415 14.56 1.50 -11.06
CA VAL A 415 14.95 0.20 -11.64
C VAL A 415 14.36 0.02 -13.04
N ARG A 416 13.12 0.47 -13.28
CA ARG A 416 12.49 0.41 -14.61
C ARG A 416 13.18 1.28 -15.65
N ARG A 417 13.80 2.40 -15.25
CA ARG A 417 14.58 3.25 -16.18
C ARG A 417 15.93 2.65 -16.52
N LYS A 418 16.55 1.92 -15.59
CA LYS A 418 17.92 1.42 -15.72
C LYS A 418 18.00 0.03 -16.36
N HIS A 419 16.95 -0.78 -16.22
CA HIS A 419 17.00 -2.20 -16.57
C HIS A 419 15.85 -2.60 -17.51
N PRO A 420 16.03 -3.62 -18.37
CA PRO A 420 15.00 -4.07 -19.29
C PRO A 420 13.74 -4.61 -18.58
N ALA A 421 12.56 -4.36 -19.15
CA ALA A 421 11.29 -4.81 -18.59
C ALA A 421 11.20 -6.33 -18.36
N LYS A 422 11.80 -7.14 -19.25
CA LYS A 422 11.84 -8.61 -19.13
C LYS A 422 12.60 -9.12 -17.91
N ASP A 423 13.46 -8.29 -17.31
CA ASP A 423 14.24 -8.65 -16.13
C ASP A 423 13.54 -8.09 -14.87
N VAL A 424 13.05 -6.84 -14.95
CA VAL A 424 12.42 -6.13 -13.83
C VAL A 424 10.98 -6.60 -13.54
N LEU A 425 10.11 -6.72 -14.55
CA LEU A 425 8.69 -6.99 -14.30
C LEU A 425 8.45 -8.36 -13.65
N PRO A 426 9.14 -9.46 -14.04
CA PRO A 426 9.04 -10.72 -13.32
C PRO A 426 9.40 -10.60 -11.83
N ALA A 427 10.43 -9.82 -11.49
CA ALA A 427 10.83 -9.58 -10.10
C ALA A 427 9.73 -8.82 -9.33
N LEU A 428 9.23 -7.72 -9.89
CA LEU A 428 8.17 -6.91 -9.28
C LEU A 428 6.87 -7.70 -9.02
N TYR A 429 6.47 -8.59 -9.94
CA TYR A 429 5.25 -9.37 -9.82
C TYR A 429 5.46 -10.76 -9.16
N GLY A 430 6.58 -10.96 -8.46
CA GLY A 430 6.85 -12.16 -7.66
C GLY A 430 7.21 -13.43 -8.44
N CYS A 431 7.41 -13.33 -9.76
CA CYS A 431 7.75 -14.47 -10.62
C CYS A 431 9.12 -15.07 -10.28
N ASN A 432 10.01 -14.27 -9.70
CA ASN A 432 11.35 -14.66 -9.25
C ASN A 432 11.39 -15.09 -7.77
N GLY A 433 10.22 -15.30 -7.16
CA GLY A 433 10.05 -15.48 -5.72
C GLY A 433 9.50 -14.22 -5.07
N LEU A 434 9.24 -14.29 -3.76
CA LEU A 434 8.80 -13.12 -2.99
C LEU A 434 9.96 -12.15 -2.79
N GLU A 435 9.69 -10.88 -3.10
CA GLU A 435 10.65 -9.80 -3.06
C GLU A 435 10.08 -8.61 -2.29
N ASP A 436 10.98 -7.78 -1.79
CA ASP A 436 10.67 -6.52 -1.14
C ASP A 436 11.60 -5.41 -1.64
N VAL A 437 11.39 -4.18 -1.19
CA VAL A 437 12.22 -3.03 -1.64
C VAL A 437 13.72 -3.17 -1.35
N VAL A 438 14.13 -4.01 -0.40
CA VAL A 438 15.54 -4.27 -0.11
C VAL A 438 16.08 -5.33 -1.06
N THR A 439 15.35 -6.43 -1.30
CA THR A 439 15.82 -7.47 -2.23
C THR A 439 15.87 -6.95 -3.67
N ILE A 440 14.88 -6.16 -4.10
CA ILE A 440 14.86 -5.50 -5.42
C ILE A 440 16.07 -4.55 -5.55
N ARG A 441 16.35 -3.75 -4.52
CA ARG A 441 17.52 -2.86 -4.56
C ARG A 441 18.83 -3.65 -4.64
N GLN A 442 18.94 -4.79 -3.97
CA GLN A 442 20.14 -5.63 -4.02
C GLN A 442 20.32 -6.31 -5.38
N GLU A 443 19.23 -6.74 -6.01
CA GLU A 443 19.27 -7.40 -7.32
C GLU A 443 19.62 -6.44 -8.46
N PHE A 444 19.13 -5.20 -8.40
CA PHE A 444 19.25 -4.21 -9.47
C PHE A 444 20.21 -3.05 -9.13
N ALA A 445 21.09 -3.25 -8.13
CA ALA A 445 22.08 -2.28 -7.65
C ALA A 445 23.12 -1.86 -8.71
#